data_AF-L0WDV6-F1
#
_entry.id   AF-L0WDV6-F1
#
_cell.length_a   1.000
_cell.length_b   1.000
_cell.length_c   1.000
_cell.angle_alpha   90.00
_cell.angle_beta   90.00
_cell.angle_gamma   90.00
#
_symmetry.space_group_name_H-M   'P 1'
#
loop_
_entity.id
_entity.type
_entity.pdbx_description
1 polymer ?
#
loop_
_entity_poly.entity_id
_entity_poly.type
_entity_poly.pdbx_seq_one_letter_code
_entity_poly.pdbx_strand_id
1 'polypeptide(L)'
;MVNLWLALLCALLALWIALVKSRTWERRQRVLTRMNEGDKAGRDEESRNLLLASLSRRLTSSAFVSDDYDEIYAALKLTGRSAERIQVIYLVSCWVLPMVMLVIGILVAGLGGAIVLGALGFIMPRRYIRAVADRARYRQNLEAIELAQVMRMLLEAGLSIERGFRIAALQARPLIPTLAYRLDRFNRLMDSGADRSAALDDIGDDKTVPVLHNLTRLLKQAGSLGGSVTESIEQIILEGQDVERSRIKEQVNKIGVKMTIIMMAIMLPALFIIIGGPAGISIMEALSR
;
A
#
# COMPACT_ATOMS: atom_id res chain seq x y z
N MET A 1 31.74 -22.65 -15.09
CA MET A 1 31.39 -21.21 -15.07
C MET A 1 29.90 -20.94 -14.79
N VAL A 2 28.96 -21.77 -15.26
CA VAL A 2 27.51 -21.63 -14.98
C VAL A 2 27.14 -21.82 -13.49
N ASN A 3 27.90 -22.60 -12.72
CA ASN A 3 27.60 -22.86 -11.30
C ASN A 3 27.92 -21.69 -10.34
N LEU A 4 28.83 -20.77 -10.70
CA LEU A 4 29.10 -19.55 -9.92
C LEU A 4 27.99 -18.51 -10.10
N TRP A 5 27.40 -18.47 -11.30
CA TRP A 5 26.24 -17.66 -11.61
C TRP A 5 24.96 -18.18 -10.94
N LEU A 6 24.80 -19.50 -10.83
CA LEU A 6 23.71 -20.11 -10.05
C LEU A 6 23.83 -19.80 -8.53
N ALA A 7 25.05 -19.77 -7.99
CA ALA A 7 25.30 -19.45 -6.58
C ALA A 7 25.09 -17.96 -6.24
N LEU A 8 25.46 -17.05 -7.14
CA LEU A 8 25.20 -15.60 -6.99
C LEU A 8 23.71 -15.25 -7.14
N LEU A 9 22.98 -15.98 -7.99
CA LEU A 9 21.53 -15.83 -8.18
C LEU A 9 20.75 -16.41 -6.98
N CYS A 10 21.22 -17.51 -6.38
CA CYS A 10 20.71 -18.02 -5.09
C CYS A 10 21.04 -17.07 -3.91
N ALA A 11 22.19 -16.38 -3.91
CA ALA A 11 22.52 -15.38 -2.89
C ALA A 11 21.68 -14.10 -3.03
N LEU A 12 21.39 -13.64 -4.26
CA LEU A 12 20.49 -12.51 -4.53
C LEU A 12 19.03 -12.84 -4.24
N LEU A 13 18.56 -14.06 -4.54
CA LEU A 13 17.23 -14.53 -4.14
C LEU A 13 17.11 -14.74 -2.62
N ALA A 14 18.18 -15.16 -1.94
CA ALA A 14 18.21 -15.27 -0.49
C ALA A 14 18.27 -13.89 0.22
N LEU A 15 18.99 -12.91 -0.34
CA LEU A 15 19.00 -11.54 0.16
C LEU A 15 17.67 -10.84 -0.09
N TRP A 16 17.02 -11.08 -1.24
CA TRP A 16 15.67 -10.59 -1.55
C TRP A 16 14.60 -11.23 -0.65
N ILE A 17 14.70 -12.55 -0.40
CA ILE A 17 13.89 -13.27 0.60
C ILE A 17 14.18 -12.76 2.01
N ALA A 18 15.41 -12.38 2.38
CA ALA A 18 15.71 -11.75 3.67
C ALA A 18 15.12 -10.34 3.80
N LEU A 19 15.15 -9.55 2.73
CA LEU A 19 14.55 -8.20 2.67
C LEU A 19 13.01 -8.24 2.70
N VAL A 20 12.37 -9.28 2.14
CA VAL A 20 10.91 -9.50 2.21
C VAL A 20 10.50 -10.25 3.49
N LYS A 21 11.36 -11.09 4.08
CA LYS A 21 11.13 -11.79 5.36
C LYS A 21 11.46 -10.89 6.58
N SER A 22 12.18 -9.78 6.41
CA SER A 22 12.23 -8.69 7.41
C SER A 22 10.85 -8.06 7.66
N ARG A 23 9.89 -8.30 6.75
CA ARG A 23 8.47 -7.96 6.92
C ARG A 23 7.75 -8.83 7.95
N THR A 24 8.33 -9.93 8.47
CA THR A 24 7.67 -10.85 9.41
C THR A 24 8.28 -10.91 10.83
N TRP A 25 9.45 -10.33 11.08
CA TRP A 25 10.13 -10.43 12.39
C TRP A 25 9.76 -9.35 13.39
N GLU A 26 8.93 -8.38 12.97
CA GLU A 26 8.58 -7.22 13.78
C GLU A 26 7.34 -7.36 14.66
N ARG A 27 6.67 -8.52 14.59
CA ARG A 27 5.61 -8.89 15.52
C ARG A 27 6.10 -9.77 16.68
N ARG A 28 7.34 -10.32 16.66
CA ARG A 28 7.76 -11.34 17.64
C ARG A 28 8.79 -10.92 18.69
N GLN A 29 9.50 -9.79 18.58
CA GLN A 29 10.52 -9.40 19.58
C GLN A 29 10.18 -8.20 20.47
N ARG A 30 9.20 -7.35 20.11
CA ARG A 30 8.94 -6.08 20.83
C ARG A 30 8.23 -6.19 22.18
N VAL A 31 7.85 -7.40 22.63
CA VAL A 31 7.21 -7.60 23.94
C VAL A 31 8.16 -8.21 24.98
N LEU A 32 9.28 -8.83 24.58
CA LEU A 32 10.15 -9.58 25.51
C LEU A 32 11.50 -8.93 25.83
N THR A 33 12.01 -8.00 25.02
CA THR A 33 13.33 -7.37 25.25
C THR A 33 13.30 -5.92 25.75
N ARG A 34 12.10 -5.31 25.90
CA ARG A 34 11.95 -3.91 26.33
C ARG A 34 12.31 -3.63 27.80
N MET A 35 12.62 -4.64 28.61
CA MET A 35 12.90 -4.44 30.03
C MET A 35 14.39 -4.32 30.38
N ASN A 36 15.35 -4.58 29.46
CA ASN A 36 16.78 -4.64 29.87
C ASN A 36 17.85 -4.08 28.90
N GLU A 37 17.53 -3.66 27.67
CA GLU A 37 18.55 -3.15 26.71
C GLU A 37 18.28 -1.72 26.17
N GLY A 38 17.42 -0.95 26.84
CA GLY A 38 16.95 0.36 26.34
C GLY A 38 17.99 1.48 26.25
N ASP A 39 19.15 1.35 26.89
CA ASP A 39 20.08 2.49 27.07
C ASP A 39 21.30 2.46 26.14
N LYS A 40 21.65 1.30 25.56
CA LYS A 40 22.83 1.16 24.68
C LYS A 40 22.49 1.22 23.19
N ALA A 41 21.30 0.78 22.77
CA ALA A 41 20.92 0.72 21.36
C ALA A 41 20.58 2.10 20.74
N GLY A 42 20.18 3.08 21.55
CA GLY A 42 19.75 4.40 21.05
C GLY A 42 20.89 5.26 20.48
N ARG A 43 22.12 5.13 20.99
CA ARG A 43 23.27 6.00 20.62
C ARG A 43 23.90 5.61 19.28
N ASP A 44 23.90 4.32 18.95
CA ASP A 44 24.42 3.79 17.69
C ASP A 44 23.42 3.96 16.53
N GLU A 45 22.11 3.91 16.81
CA GLU A 45 21.07 4.25 15.82
C GLU A 45 21.12 5.73 15.44
N GLU A 46 21.32 6.64 16.41
CA GLU A 46 21.34 8.09 16.18
C GLU A 46 22.53 8.55 15.31
N SER A 47 23.74 8.00 15.53
CA SER A 47 24.93 8.34 14.72
C SER A 47 24.82 7.85 13.27
N ARG A 48 24.24 6.67 13.06
CA ARG A 48 24.03 6.11 11.71
C ARG A 48 22.93 6.89 10.98
N ASN A 49 21.93 7.37 11.70
CA ASN A 49 20.85 8.20 11.17
C ASN A 49 21.34 9.59 10.74
N LEU A 50 22.28 10.21 11.48
CA LEU A 50 22.88 11.50 11.10
C LEU A 50 23.73 11.40 9.83
N LEU A 51 24.53 10.33 9.70
CA LEU A 51 25.33 10.09 8.49
C LEU A 51 24.44 9.80 7.26
N LEU A 52 23.39 8.98 7.42
CA LEU A 52 22.43 8.68 6.35
C LEU A 52 21.61 9.93 5.95
N ALA A 53 21.23 10.77 6.91
CA ALA A 53 20.54 12.04 6.66
C ALA A 53 21.43 13.08 5.94
N SER A 54 22.73 13.05 6.17
CA SER A 54 23.69 13.92 5.48
C SER A 54 23.97 13.47 4.04
N LEU A 55 23.99 12.15 3.80
CA LEU A 55 24.15 11.58 2.46
C LEU A 55 22.90 11.78 1.60
N SER A 56 21.71 11.63 2.21
CA SER A 56 20.43 11.84 1.52
C SER A 56 20.27 13.30 1.09
N ARG A 57 20.58 14.28 1.94
CA ARG A 57 20.49 15.71 1.57
C ARG A 57 21.39 16.10 0.40
N ARG A 58 22.55 15.45 0.23
CA ARG A 58 23.44 15.72 -0.91
C ARG A 58 22.94 15.07 -2.21
N LEU A 59 22.36 13.88 -2.12
CA LEU A 59 21.81 13.17 -3.29
C LEU A 59 20.46 13.71 -3.77
N THR A 60 19.62 14.25 -2.89
CA THR A 60 18.27 14.78 -3.23
C THR A 60 18.31 16.18 -3.87
N SER A 61 19.48 16.70 -4.24
CA SER A 61 19.63 18.04 -4.83
C SER A 61 19.27 18.14 -6.32
N SER A 62 18.97 17.03 -6.99
CA SER A 62 18.43 17.06 -8.36
C SER A 62 16.89 17.08 -8.34
N ALA A 63 16.29 18.11 -8.93
CA ALA A 63 14.84 18.37 -8.93
C ALA A 63 13.94 17.20 -9.39
N PHE A 64 14.47 16.22 -10.11
CA PHE A 64 13.72 15.02 -10.55
C PHE A 64 13.51 13.97 -9.43
N VAL A 65 14.34 14.01 -8.36
CA VAL A 65 14.35 13.00 -7.29
C VAL A 65 13.45 13.39 -6.12
N SER A 66 13.13 14.68 -5.92
CA SER A 66 12.25 15.10 -4.81
C SER A 66 10.79 14.71 -5.04
N ASP A 67 10.28 14.83 -6.26
CA ASP A 67 8.90 14.46 -6.61
C ASP A 67 8.65 12.95 -6.42
N ASP A 68 9.63 12.12 -6.80
CA ASP A 68 9.57 10.67 -6.63
C ASP A 68 9.74 10.23 -5.16
N TYR A 69 10.52 11.00 -4.39
CA TYR A 69 10.67 10.80 -2.95
C TYR A 69 9.37 11.13 -2.22
N ASP A 70 8.70 12.24 -2.53
CA ASP A 70 7.45 12.63 -1.89
C ASP A 70 6.31 11.67 -2.23
N GLU A 71 6.25 11.18 -3.47
CA GLU A 71 5.28 10.16 -3.89
C GLU A 71 5.45 8.84 -3.09
N ILE A 72 6.69 8.35 -2.99
CA ILE A 72 7.00 7.09 -2.29
C ILE A 72 6.94 7.27 -0.77
N TYR A 73 7.30 8.44 -0.25
CA TYR A 73 7.18 8.79 1.15
C TYR A 73 5.71 8.82 1.57
N ALA A 74 4.84 9.49 0.79
CA ALA A 74 3.40 9.49 1.03
C ALA A 74 2.83 8.06 0.98
N ALA A 75 3.24 7.27 -0.03
CA ALA A 75 2.84 5.87 -0.20
C ALA A 75 3.25 4.96 1.00
N LEU A 76 4.42 5.21 1.59
CA LEU A 76 4.95 4.41 2.70
C LEU A 76 4.50 4.91 4.07
N LYS A 77 4.23 6.22 4.25
CA LYS A 77 3.68 6.80 5.49
C LYS A 77 2.36 6.14 5.86
N LEU A 78 1.57 5.81 4.85
CA LEU A 78 0.32 5.06 4.95
C LEU A 78 0.47 3.65 5.48
N THR A 79 1.64 3.03 5.38
CA THR A 79 1.83 1.67 5.91
C THR A 79 2.03 1.63 7.44
N GLY A 80 1.92 2.77 8.13
CA GLY A 80 2.12 2.87 9.59
C GLY A 80 3.57 2.63 10.01
N ARG A 81 4.52 2.81 9.08
CA ARG A 81 5.96 2.63 9.31
C ARG A 81 6.59 3.97 9.70
N SER A 82 7.55 3.94 10.63
CA SER A 82 8.30 5.12 11.05
C SER A 82 8.96 5.81 9.84
N ALA A 83 8.95 7.14 9.82
CA ALA A 83 9.52 7.96 8.75
C ALA A 83 10.98 7.58 8.42
N GLU A 84 11.74 7.13 9.41
CA GLU A 84 13.13 6.66 9.28
C GLU A 84 13.26 5.38 8.44
N ARG A 85 12.30 4.46 8.56
CA ARG A 85 12.30 3.18 7.82
C ARG A 85 11.91 3.35 6.35
N ILE A 86 11.18 4.41 6.05
CA ILE A 86 10.73 4.78 4.72
C ILE A 86 11.92 5.22 3.86
N GLN A 87 12.83 6.01 4.45
CA GLN A 87 14.05 6.47 3.80
C GLN A 87 15.00 5.32 3.46
N VAL A 88 15.18 4.36 4.38
CA VAL A 88 16.05 3.19 4.15
C VAL A 88 15.49 2.27 3.06
N ILE A 89 14.18 2.00 3.07
CA ILE A 89 13.53 1.18 2.03
C ILE A 89 13.60 1.88 0.67
N TYR A 90 13.40 3.20 0.62
CA TYR A 90 13.54 3.99 -0.61
C TYR A 90 14.97 3.93 -1.14
N LEU A 91 15.98 4.18 -0.30
CA LEU A 91 17.38 4.22 -0.71
C LEU A 91 17.89 2.85 -1.18
N VAL A 92 17.49 1.77 -0.51
CA VAL A 92 17.84 0.40 -0.91
C VAL A 92 17.11 -0.03 -2.19
N SER A 93 15.81 0.28 -2.32
CA SER A 93 15.03 -0.16 -3.49
C SER A 93 15.26 0.69 -4.74
N CYS A 94 15.51 2.00 -4.58
CA CYS A 94 15.62 2.96 -5.68
C CYS A 94 17.05 3.09 -6.21
N TRP A 95 18.07 2.81 -5.39
CA TRP A 95 19.48 2.92 -5.82
C TRP A 95 20.22 1.57 -5.87
N VAL A 96 20.17 0.78 -4.79
CA VAL A 96 20.97 -0.47 -4.74
C VAL A 96 20.45 -1.51 -5.74
N LEU A 97 19.13 -1.63 -5.89
CA LEU A 97 18.50 -2.63 -6.75
C LEU A 97 18.73 -2.40 -8.26
N PRO A 98 18.50 -1.18 -8.82
CA PRO A 98 18.82 -0.91 -10.22
C PRO A 98 20.33 -0.89 -10.49
N MET A 99 21.16 -0.43 -9.55
CA MET A 99 22.61 -0.43 -9.73
C MET A 99 23.18 -1.85 -9.81
N VAL A 100 22.68 -2.78 -8.97
CA VAL A 100 23.04 -4.20 -9.03
C VAL A 100 22.52 -4.85 -10.32
N MET A 101 21.28 -4.55 -10.75
CA MET A 101 20.74 -5.08 -12.01
C MET A 101 21.46 -4.55 -13.25
N LEU A 102 21.92 -3.30 -13.23
CA LEU A 102 22.68 -2.71 -14.32
C LEU A 102 24.07 -3.36 -14.43
N VAL A 103 24.77 -3.58 -13.31
CA VAL A 103 26.07 -4.28 -13.30
C VAL A 103 25.94 -5.74 -13.78
N ILE A 104 24.86 -6.43 -13.39
CA ILE A 104 24.55 -7.79 -13.86
C ILE A 104 24.23 -7.78 -15.37
N GLY A 105 23.46 -6.80 -15.85
CA GLY A 105 23.13 -6.68 -17.27
C GLY A 105 24.36 -6.42 -18.14
N ILE A 106 25.31 -5.62 -17.67
CA ILE A 106 26.60 -5.41 -18.34
C ILE A 106 27.40 -6.72 -18.42
N LEU A 107 27.49 -7.48 -17.32
CA LEU A 107 28.27 -8.74 -17.30
C LEU A 107 27.65 -9.87 -18.14
N VAL A 108 26.31 -9.96 -18.22
CA VAL A 108 25.63 -11.11 -18.83
C VAL A 108 25.34 -10.87 -20.32
N ALA A 109 24.97 -9.66 -20.71
CA ALA A 109 24.39 -9.39 -22.03
C ALA A 109 24.93 -8.11 -22.72
N GLY A 110 26.04 -7.56 -22.22
CA GLY A 110 26.68 -6.36 -22.77
C GLY A 110 25.84 -5.10 -22.61
N LEU A 111 26.18 -4.03 -23.36
CA LEU A 111 25.51 -2.73 -23.26
C LEU A 111 23.99 -2.79 -23.50
N GLY A 112 23.52 -3.64 -24.41
CA GLY A 112 22.10 -3.80 -24.71
C GLY A 112 21.31 -4.43 -23.57
N GLY A 113 21.84 -5.51 -22.98
CA GLY A 113 21.21 -6.15 -21.82
C GLY A 113 21.22 -5.28 -20.56
N ALA A 114 22.28 -4.47 -20.38
CA ALA A 114 22.38 -3.51 -19.28
C ALA A 114 21.24 -2.49 -19.29
N ILE A 115 20.86 -1.97 -20.46
CA ILE A 115 19.77 -0.99 -20.59
C ILE A 115 18.43 -1.63 -20.22
N VAL A 116 18.14 -2.84 -20.72
CA VAL A 116 16.87 -3.53 -20.45
C VAL A 116 16.75 -3.96 -18.99
N LEU A 117 17.80 -4.56 -18.42
CA LEU A 117 17.83 -5.00 -17.03
C LEU A 117 17.86 -3.83 -16.05
N GLY A 118 18.57 -2.75 -16.37
CA GLY A 118 18.57 -1.50 -15.60
C GLY A 118 17.19 -0.85 -15.58
N ALA A 119 16.51 -0.77 -16.73
CA ALA A 119 15.15 -0.25 -16.83
C ALA A 119 14.14 -1.10 -16.03
N LEU A 120 14.23 -2.44 -16.13
CA LEU A 120 13.41 -3.35 -15.32
C LEU A 120 13.70 -3.21 -13.82
N GLY A 121 14.98 -3.09 -13.45
CA GLY A 121 15.43 -2.90 -12.07
C GLY A 121 14.94 -1.60 -11.45
N PHE A 122 14.67 -0.56 -12.24
CA PHE A 122 14.09 0.70 -11.78
C PHE A 122 12.55 0.65 -11.69
N ILE A 123 11.90 0.11 -12.72
CA ILE A 123 10.43 0.12 -12.84
C ILE A 123 9.76 -0.87 -11.87
N MET A 124 10.35 -2.07 -11.71
CA MET A 124 9.77 -3.16 -10.93
C MET A 124 9.57 -2.81 -9.44
N PRO A 125 10.58 -2.33 -8.69
CA PRO A 125 10.40 -1.97 -7.28
C PRO A 125 9.42 -0.81 -7.10
N ARG A 126 9.45 0.19 -7.98
CA ARG A 126 8.52 1.34 -7.91
C ARG A 126 7.06 0.90 -8.06
N ARG A 127 6.78 0.02 -9.03
CA ARG A 127 5.46 -0.60 -9.21
C ARG A 127 5.05 -1.44 -8.00
N TYR A 128 5.97 -2.21 -7.42
CA TYR A 128 5.67 -3.02 -6.24
C TYR A 128 5.32 -2.17 -5.02
N ILE A 129 6.09 -1.11 -4.74
CA ILE A 129 5.83 -0.20 -3.62
C ILE A 129 4.48 0.48 -3.78
N ARG A 130 4.17 1.01 -4.97
CA ARG A 130 2.88 1.63 -5.27
C ARG A 130 1.72 0.65 -5.05
N ALA A 131 1.83 -0.58 -5.57
CA ALA A 131 0.81 -1.61 -5.36
C ALA A 131 0.61 -1.98 -3.89
N VAL A 132 1.68 -2.02 -3.10
CA VAL A 132 1.61 -2.25 -1.65
C VAL A 132 0.93 -1.09 -0.92
N ALA A 133 1.26 0.15 -1.30
CA ALA A 133 0.67 1.35 -0.74
C ALA A 133 -0.82 1.45 -1.06
N ASP A 134 -1.22 1.17 -2.29
CA ASP A 134 -2.63 1.16 -2.70
C ASP A 134 -3.43 0.10 -1.94
N ARG A 135 -2.84 -1.07 -1.66
CA ARG A 135 -3.45 -2.09 -0.78
C ARG A 135 -3.54 -1.65 0.68
N ALA A 136 -2.64 -0.79 1.15
CA ALA A 136 -2.68 -0.25 2.50
C ALA A 136 -3.73 0.86 2.63
N ARG A 137 -3.75 1.81 1.66
CA ARG A 137 -4.78 2.85 1.51
C ARG A 137 -6.17 2.25 1.52
N TYR A 138 -6.36 1.22 0.70
CA TYR A 138 -7.62 0.52 0.60
C TYR A 138 -8.08 -0.08 1.94
N ARG A 139 -7.17 -0.77 2.64
CA ARG A 139 -7.47 -1.32 3.97
C ARG A 139 -7.80 -0.24 4.99
N GLN A 140 -7.05 0.86 4.99
CA GLN A 140 -7.34 2.01 5.86
C GLN A 140 -8.68 2.66 5.54
N ASN A 141 -9.08 2.68 4.27
CA ASN A 141 -10.38 3.22 3.89
C ASN A 141 -11.54 2.35 4.39
N LEU A 142 -11.40 1.02 4.32
CA LEU A 142 -12.38 0.09 4.91
C LEU A 142 -12.43 0.24 6.44
N GLU A 143 -11.27 0.29 7.10
CA GLU A 143 -11.20 0.55 8.55
C GLU A 143 -11.79 1.91 8.92
N ALA A 144 -11.66 2.93 8.07
CA ALA A 144 -12.23 4.25 8.30
C ALA A 144 -13.77 4.24 8.23
N ILE A 145 -14.38 3.39 7.38
CA ILE A 145 -15.83 3.19 7.34
C ILE A 145 -16.32 2.61 8.67
N GLU A 146 -15.63 1.59 9.19
CA GLU A 146 -15.94 0.98 10.48
C GLU A 146 -15.77 1.98 11.64
N LEU A 147 -14.69 2.78 11.61
CA LEU A 147 -14.49 3.87 12.57
C LEU A 147 -15.63 4.89 12.52
N ALA A 148 -16.06 5.30 11.32
CA ALA A 148 -17.16 6.24 11.15
C ALA A 148 -18.46 5.68 11.75
N GLN A 149 -18.77 4.39 11.54
CA GLN A 149 -19.94 3.74 12.15
C GLN A 149 -19.88 3.74 13.68
N VAL A 150 -18.74 3.36 14.26
CA VAL A 150 -18.56 3.38 15.72
C VAL A 150 -18.69 4.80 16.27
N MET A 151 -18.06 5.78 15.62
CA MET A 151 -18.15 7.17 16.03
C MET A 151 -19.59 7.70 15.92
N ARG A 152 -20.31 7.38 14.85
CA ARG A 152 -21.73 7.73 14.69
C ARG A 152 -22.56 7.22 15.86
N MET A 153 -22.44 5.92 16.17
CA MET A 153 -23.16 5.28 17.28
C MET A 153 -22.84 5.93 18.63
N LEU A 154 -21.58 6.26 18.88
CA LEU A 154 -21.16 6.92 20.12
C LEU A 154 -21.69 8.37 20.19
N LEU A 155 -21.68 9.12 19.09
CA LEU A 155 -22.24 10.47 19.04
C LEU A 155 -23.77 10.48 19.19
N GLU A 156 -24.47 9.49 18.60
CA GLU A 156 -25.93 9.31 18.80
C GLU A 156 -26.28 9.05 20.27
N ALA A 157 -25.43 8.33 20.98
CA ALA A 157 -25.55 8.11 22.42
C ALA A 157 -25.18 9.35 23.26
N GLY A 158 -24.85 10.48 22.63
CA GLY A 158 -24.57 11.76 23.29
C GLY A 158 -23.15 11.88 23.85
N LEU A 159 -22.22 11.02 23.44
CA LEU A 159 -20.82 11.16 23.84
C LEU A 159 -20.14 12.32 23.10
N SER A 160 -19.25 13.02 23.81
CA SER A 160 -18.37 14.01 23.17
C SER A 160 -17.42 13.31 22.18
N ILE A 161 -16.95 14.05 21.17
CA ILE A 161 -16.05 13.54 20.14
C ILE A 161 -14.78 12.95 20.76
N GLU A 162 -14.22 13.64 21.75
CA GLU A 162 -12.99 13.23 22.45
C GLU A 162 -13.20 11.92 23.22
N ARG A 163 -14.34 11.78 23.88
CA ARG A 163 -14.70 10.53 24.57
C ARG A 163 -15.02 9.41 23.59
N GLY A 164 -15.65 9.73 22.46
CA GLY A 164 -15.90 8.82 21.36
C GLY A 164 -14.61 8.21 20.81
N PHE A 165 -13.60 9.04 20.53
CA PHE A 165 -12.27 8.58 20.09
C PHE A 165 -11.57 7.69 21.13
N ARG A 166 -11.71 8.00 22.42
CA ARG A 166 -11.14 7.16 23.49
C ARG A 166 -11.79 5.79 23.54
N ILE A 167 -13.12 5.72 23.44
CA ILE A 167 -13.85 4.45 23.43
C ILE A 167 -13.56 3.67 22.14
N ALA A 168 -13.56 4.34 20.98
CA ALA A 168 -13.24 3.72 19.71
C ALA A 168 -11.81 3.13 19.68
N ALA A 169 -10.82 3.82 20.25
CA ALA A 169 -9.44 3.31 20.35
C ALA A 169 -9.34 2.00 21.15
N LEU A 170 -10.17 1.83 22.17
CA LEU A 170 -10.19 0.65 23.03
C LEU A 170 -11.05 -0.48 22.47
N GLN A 171 -12.28 -0.17 22.03
CA GLN A 171 -13.29 -1.16 21.65
C GLN A 171 -13.24 -1.53 20.17
N ALA A 172 -12.99 -0.56 19.28
CA ALA A 172 -12.93 -0.81 17.83
C ALA A 172 -11.56 -1.31 17.37
N ARG A 173 -10.57 -1.42 18.27
CA ARG A 173 -9.19 -1.84 17.96
C ARG A 173 -9.08 -3.13 17.13
N PRO A 174 -9.91 -4.18 17.34
CA PRO A 174 -9.91 -5.37 16.50
C PRO A 174 -10.40 -5.12 15.07
N LEU A 175 -11.31 -4.16 14.88
CA LEU A 175 -11.89 -3.77 13.59
C LEU A 175 -10.97 -2.82 12.82
N ILE A 176 -10.25 -1.96 13.52
CA ILE A 176 -9.42 -0.89 12.93
C ILE A 176 -7.94 -0.96 13.34
N PRO A 177 -7.25 -2.09 13.11
CA PRO A 177 -5.90 -2.30 13.61
C PRO A 177 -4.85 -1.34 13.05
N THR A 178 -5.02 -0.83 11.82
CA THR A 178 -4.07 0.12 11.22
C THR A 178 -4.36 1.57 11.64
N LEU A 179 -5.63 1.92 11.89
CA LEU A 179 -6.00 3.25 12.38
C LEU A 179 -5.86 3.40 13.89
N ALA A 180 -5.89 2.32 14.67
CA ALA A 180 -5.79 2.35 16.13
C ALA A 180 -4.61 3.20 16.64
N TYR A 181 -3.44 3.12 16.02
CA TYR A 181 -2.28 3.94 16.41
C TYR A 181 -2.50 5.44 16.19
N ARG A 182 -3.24 5.82 15.13
CA ARG A 182 -3.61 7.23 14.87
C ARG A 182 -4.59 7.73 15.94
N LEU A 183 -5.52 6.89 16.38
CA LEU A 183 -6.44 7.20 17.48
C LEU A 183 -5.71 7.30 18.83
N ASP A 184 -4.75 6.41 19.12
CA ASP A 184 -3.92 6.50 20.32
C ASP A 184 -3.10 7.80 20.33
N ARG A 185 -2.60 8.23 19.16
CA ARG A 185 -1.91 9.51 18.99
C ARG A 185 -2.85 10.69 19.20
N PHE A 186 -4.08 10.63 18.68
CA PHE A 186 -5.12 11.62 18.96
C PHE A 186 -5.35 11.80 20.45
N ASN A 187 -5.61 10.70 21.14
CA ASN A 187 -5.97 10.71 22.55
C ASN A 187 -4.82 11.29 23.39
N ARG A 188 -3.57 10.96 23.05
CA ARG A 188 -2.39 11.58 23.67
C ARG A 188 -2.27 13.08 23.43
N LEU A 189 -2.57 13.56 22.21
CA LEU A 189 -2.57 14.99 21.90
C LEU A 189 -3.66 15.71 22.70
N MET A 190 -4.87 15.14 22.77
CA MET A 190 -5.95 15.68 23.59
C MET A 190 -5.62 15.66 25.08
N ASP A 191 -4.95 14.61 25.59
CA ASP A 191 -4.48 14.53 26.97
C ASP A 191 -3.43 15.58 27.30
N SER A 192 -2.64 16.01 26.31
CA SER A 192 -1.66 17.10 26.45
C SER A 192 -2.27 18.51 26.37
N GLY A 193 -3.59 18.62 26.17
CA GLY A 193 -4.28 19.91 26.02
C GLY A 193 -4.07 20.57 24.65
N ALA A 194 -3.72 19.79 23.62
CA ALA A 194 -3.58 20.30 22.26
C ALA A 194 -4.94 20.79 21.71
N ASP A 195 -4.89 21.73 20.76
CA ASP A 195 -6.09 22.17 20.06
C ASP A 195 -6.72 21.00 19.28
N ARG A 196 -8.04 20.83 19.45
CA ARG A 196 -8.80 19.74 18.83
C ARG A 196 -8.74 19.79 17.31
N SER A 197 -8.82 20.99 16.73
CA SER A 197 -8.79 21.15 15.27
C SER A 197 -7.45 20.73 14.71
N ALA A 198 -6.36 21.13 15.35
CA ALA A 198 -5.01 20.70 15.00
C ALA A 198 -4.81 19.18 15.16
N ALA A 199 -5.36 18.58 16.23
CA ALA A 199 -5.27 17.14 16.46
C ALA A 199 -6.07 16.32 15.43
N LEU A 200 -7.25 16.80 15.01
CA LEU A 200 -8.04 16.19 13.94
C LEU A 200 -7.36 16.34 12.57
N ASP A 201 -6.73 17.50 12.31
CA ASP A 201 -5.95 17.71 11.09
C ASP A 201 -4.78 16.71 11.04
N ASP A 202 -4.04 16.48 12.13
CA ASP A 202 -2.93 15.52 12.15
C ASP A 202 -3.31 14.07 11.77
N ILE A 203 -4.55 13.66 12.05
CA ILE A 203 -5.05 12.31 11.72
C ILE A 203 -5.63 12.26 10.31
N GLY A 204 -6.29 13.34 9.91
CA GLY A 204 -7.03 13.51 8.67
C GLY A 204 -6.27 14.14 7.51
N ASP A 205 -5.03 14.60 7.71
CA ASP A 205 -4.23 15.30 6.70
C ASP A 205 -4.03 14.47 5.42
N ASP A 206 -4.12 13.14 5.57
CA ASP A 206 -3.89 12.20 4.49
C ASP A 206 -5.11 12.05 3.57
N LYS A 207 -5.13 12.83 2.49
CA LYS A 207 -6.15 12.77 1.43
C LYS A 207 -6.23 11.41 0.70
N THR A 208 -5.24 10.54 0.88
CA THR A 208 -5.23 9.23 0.22
C THR A 208 -6.17 8.21 0.87
N VAL A 209 -6.73 8.53 2.05
CA VAL A 209 -7.81 7.77 2.70
C VAL A 209 -9.06 8.67 2.78
N PRO A 210 -9.89 8.70 1.72
CA PRO A 210 -10.98 9.68 1.58
C PRO A 210 -11.98 9.67 2.74
N VAL A 211 -12.38 8.48 3.22
CA VAL A 211 -13.39 8.35 4.28
C VAL A 211 -12.87 8.96 5.59
N LEU A 212 -11.61 8.69 5.96
CA LEU A 212 -10.99 9.26 7.16
C LEU A 212 -10.82 10.77 7.03
N HIS A 213 -10.40 11.25 5.86
CA HIS A 213 -10.26 12.68 5.58
C HIS A 213 -11.60 13.41 5.70
N ASN A 214 -12.65 12.88 5.11
CA ASN A 214 -13.99 13.46 5.15
C ASN A 214 -14.55 13.43 6.58
N LEU A 215 -14.38 12.32 7.31
CA LEU A 215 -14.81 12.19 8.70
C LEU A 215 -14.13 13.22 9.61
N THR A 216 -12.81 13.36 9.54
CA THR A 216 -12.04 14.31 10.38
C THR A 216 -12.38 15.76 10.07
N ARG A 217 -12.54 16.11 8.79
CA ARG A 217 -13.05 17.43 8.34
C ARG A 217 -14.43 17.72 8.92
N LEU A 218 -15.33 16.74 8.86
CA LEU A 218 -16.68 16.87 9.39
C LEU A 218 -16.67 17.06 10.91
N LEU A 219 -15.90 16.24 11.64
CA LEU A 219 -15.76 16.35 13.10
C LEU A 219 -15.12 17.67 13.55
N LYS A 220 -14.25 18.26 12.72
CA LYS A 220 -13.70 19.60 12.97
C LYS A 220 -14.79 20.67 12.88
N GLN A 221 -15.72 20.54 11.93
CA GLN A 221 -16.85 21.45 11.75
C GLN A 221 -18.01 21.16 12.71
N ALA A 222 -18.06 19.97 13.33
CA ALA A 222 -19.13 19.53 14.21
C ALA A 222 -19.39 20.47 15.39
N GLY A 223 -18.35 21.12 15.92
CA GLY A 223 -18.50 22.12 16.99
C GLY A 223 -19.40 23.32 16.62
N SER A 224 -19.56 23.60 15.33
CA SER A 224 -20.45 24.65 14.79
C SER A 224 -21.75 24.13 14.18
N LEU A 225 -21.85 22.82 13.89
CA LEU A 225 -22.94 22.23 13.09
C LEU A 225 -24.12 21.68 13.92
N GLY A 226 -24.02 21.57 15.24
CA GLY A 226 -25.13 21.12 16.09
C GLY A 226 -25.53 19.64 15.84
N GLY A 227 -26.84 19.34 15.83
CA GLY A 227 -27.39 17.97 15.82
C GLY A 227 -27.34 17.19 14.49
N SER A 228 -26.91 17.80 13.38
CA SER A 228 -26.86 17.16 12.04
C SER A 228 -25.55 16.42 11.74
N VAL A 229 -24.61 16.40 12.69
CA VAL A 229 -23.29 15.76 12.52
C VAL A 229 -23.44 14.27 12.26
N THR A 230 -24.34 13.61 12.99
CA THR A 230 -24.62 12.18 12.85
C THR A 230 -25.12 11.80 11.46
N GLU A 231 -26.06 12.57 10.90
CA GLU A 231 -26.62 12.34 9.57
C GLU A 231 -25.53 12.50 8.49
N SER A 232 -24.64 13.47 8.69
CA SER A 232 -23.53 13.68 7.77
C SER A 232 -22.47 12.56 7.85
N ILE A 233 -22.25 11.99 9.04
CA ILE A 233 -21.40 10.79 9.19
C ILE A 233 -22.06 9.60 8.46
N GLU A 234 -23.38 9.45 8.54
CA GLU A 234 -24.10 8.39 7.82
C GLU A 234 -23.93 8.52 6.31
N GLN A 235 -24.01 9.73 5.78
CA GLN A 235 -23.75 9.96 4.35
C GLN A 235 -22.33 9.54 3.94
N ILE A 236 -21.31 9.85 4.76
CA ILE A 236 -19.93 9.42 4.52
C ILE A 236 -19.80 7.88 4.54
N ILE A 237 -20.50 7.21 5.46
CA ILE A 237 -20.52 5.74 5.56
C ILE A 237 -21.13 5.14 4.29
N LEU A 238 -22.29 5.63 3.85
CA LEU A 238 -22.98 5.17 2.66
C LEU A 238 -22.15 5.38 1.40
N GLU A 239 -21.54 6.57 1.24
CA GLU A 239 -20.64 6.86 0.12
C GLU A 239 -19.44 5.89 0.10
N GLY A 240 -18.81 5.65 1.26
CA GLY A 240 -17.71 4.70 1.39
C GLY A 240 -18.11 3.27 1.02
N GLN A 241 -19.28 2.82 1.47
CA GLN A 241 -19.82 1.49 1.14
C GLN A 241 -20.17 1.37 -0.35
N ASP A 242 -20.71 2.41 -0.96
CA ASP A 242 -21.08 2.39 -2.38
C ASP A 242 -19.85 2.37 -3.29
N VAL A 243 -18.77 3.07 -2.93
CA VAL A 243 -17.47 2.94 -3.60
C VAL A 243 -16.99 1.49 -3.56
N GLU A 244 -17.10 0.83 -2.40
CA GLU A 244 -16.69 -0.57 -2.26
C GLU A 244 -17.56 -1.52 -3.09
N ARG A 245 -18.88 -1.34 -3.03
CA ARG A 245 -19.82 -2.12 -3.86
C ARG A 245 -19.55 -1.93 -5.35
N SER A 246 -19.26 -0.71 -5.79
CA SER A 246 -18.90 -0.41 -7.18
C SER A 246 -17.63 -1.15 -7.59
N ARG A 247 -16.61 -1.15 -6.73
CA ARG A 247 -15.34 -1.87 -6.96
C ARG A 247 -15.55 -3.39 -7.07
N ILE A 248 -16.40 -3.96 -6.22
CA ILE A 248 -16.74 -5.39 -6.30
C ILE A 248 -17.48 -5.68 -7.60
N LYS A 249 -18.45 -4.84 -7.99
CA LYS A 249 -19.18 -4.97 -9.27
C LYS A 249 -18.24 -4.89 -10.46
N GLU A 250 -17.27 -3.98 -10.46
CA GLU A 250 -16.28 -3.85 -11.54
C GLU A 250 -15.42 -5.12 -11.66
N GLN A 251 -14.99 -5.69 -10.53
CA GLN A 251 -14.23 -6.95 -10.52
C GLN A 251 -15.04 -8.12 -11.08
N VAL A 252 -16.31 -8.24 -10.68
CA VAL A 252 -17.24 -9.25 -11.20
C VAL A 252 -17.45 -9.07 -12.70
N ASN A 253 -17.66 -7.84 -13.16
CA ASN A 253 -17.86 -7.55 -14.58
C ASN A 253 -16.62 -7.91 -15.42
N LYS A 254 -15.41 -7.60 -14.92
CA LYS A 254 -14.15 -8.00 -15.58
C LYS A 254 -14.01 -9.52 -15.70
N ILE A 255 -14.50 -10.28 -14.73
CA ILE A 255 -14.52 -11.74 -14.80
C ILE A 255 -15.54 -12.20 -15.86
N GLY A 256 -16.72 -11.59 -15.90
CA GLY A 256 -17.75 -11.86 -16.91
C GLY A 256 -17.23 -11.67 -18.34
N VAL A 257 -16.54 -10.56 -18.61
CA VAL A 257 -15.94 -10.28 -19.93
C VAL A 257 -14.87 -11.31 -20.31
N LYS A 258 -14.05 -11.77 -19.35
CA LYS A 258 -13.06 -12.82 -19.63
C LYS A 258 -13.72 -14.15 -20.02
N MET A 259 -14.84 -14.50 -19.40
CA MET A 259 -15.57 -15.72 -19.72
C MET A 259 -16.14 -15.69 -21.14
N THR A 260 -16.72 -14.57 -21.57
CA THR A 260 -17.28 -14.46 -22.92
C THR A 260 -16.21 -14.54 -24.00
N ILE A 261 -15.05 -13.92 -23.79
CA ILE A 261 -13.91 -13.99 -24.72
C ILE A 261 -13.39 -15.44 -24.84
N ILE A 262 -13.18 -16.12 -23.71
CA ILE A 262 -12.71 -17.52 -23.71
C ILE A 262 -13.72 -18.42 -24.41
N MET A 263 -15.01 -18.25 -24.12
CA MET A 263 -16.08 -18.99 -24.80
C MET A 263 -16.08 -18.74 -26.31
N MET A 264 -16.01 -17.49 -26.75
CA MET A 264 -16.00 -17.14 -28.17
C MET A 264 -14.78 -17.73 -28.89
N ALA A 265 -13.62 -17.68 -28.26
CA ALA A 265 -12.38 -18.24 -28.81
C ALA A 265 -12.40 -19.77 -28.96
N ILE A 266 -13.18 -20.49 -28.15
CA ILE A 266 -13.31 -21.96 -28.24
C ILE A 266 -14.49 -22.36 -29.13
N MET A 267 -15.63 -21.68 -29.01
CA MET A 267 -16.85 -22.01 -29.76
C MET A 267 -16.71 -21.74 -31.26
N LEU A 268 -16.07 -20.63 -31.64
CA LEU A 268 -15.89 -20.26 -33.05
C LEU A 268 -15.10 -21.32 -33.84
N PRO A 269 -13.90 -21.77 -33.42
CA PRO A 269 -13.18 -22.82 -34.14
C PRO A 269 -13.90 -24.17 -34.07
N ALA A 270 -14.56 -24.51 -32.96
CA ALA A 270 -15.36 -25.74 -32.89
C ALA A 270 -16.50 -25.74 -33.92
N LEU A 271 -17.17 -24.59 -34.10
CA LEU A 271 -18.21 -24.42 -35.12
C LEU A 271 -17.66 -24.58 -36.54
N PHE A 272 -16.48 -24.00 -36.84
CA PHE A 272 -15.82 -24.18 -38.13
C PHE A 272 -15.42 -25.62 -38.41
N ILE A 273 -14.97 -26.37 -37.41
CA ILE A 273 -14.61 -27.79 -37.56
C ILE A 273 -15.86 -28.62 -37.87
N ILE A 274 -16.97 -28.38 -37.17
CA ILE A 274 -18.21 -29.13 -37.35
C ILE A 274 -18.83 -28.89 -38.74
N ILE A 275 -18.87 -27.63 -39.19
CA ILE A 275 -19.48 -27.27 -40.48
C ILE A 275 -18.51 -27.53 -41.63
N GLY A 276 -17.26 -27.09 -41.50
CA GLY A 276 -16.24 -27.16 -42.54
C GLY A 276 -15.60 -28.53 -42.70
N GLY A 277 -15.60 -29.37 -41.66
CA GLY A 277 -15.04 -30.72 -41.68
C GLY A 277 -15.54 -31.58 -42.84
N PRO A 278 -16.85 -31.86 -42.96
CA PRO A 278 -17.38 -32.67 -44.05
C PRO A 278 -17.21 -32.00 -45.42
N ALA A 279 -17.41 -30.68 -45.50
CA ALA A 279 -17.24 -29.94 -46.76
C ALA A 279 -15.79 -30.01 -47.29
N GLY A 280 -14.80 -29.93 -46.40
CA GLY A 280 -13.38 -30.09 -46.75
C GLY A 280 -13.06 -31.50 -47.26
N ILE A 281 -13.60 -32.53 -46.62
CA ILE A 281 -13.42 -33.92 -47.05
C ILE A 281 -14.03 -34.13 -48.44
N SER A 282 -15.26 -33.64 -48.68
CA SER A 282 -15.94 -33.78 -49.97
C SER A 282 -15.22 -33.09 -51.13
N ILE A 283 -14.65 -31.90 -50.90
CA ILE A 283 -13.86 -31.19 -51.92
C ILE A 283 -12.57 -31.96 -52.25
N MET A 284 -11.92 -32.52 -51.24
CA MET A 284 -10.68 -33.28 -51.42
C MET A 284 -10.90 -34.56 -52.22
N GLU A 285 -11.99 -35.30 -51.96
CA GLU A 285 -12.41 -36.44 -52.78
C GLU A 285 -12.69 -36.05 -54.23
N ALA A 286 -13.42 -34.96 -54.46
CA ALA A 286 -13.77 -34.49 -55.81
C ALA A 286 -12.55 -34.07 -56.65
N LEU A 287 -11.51 -33.53 -56.02
CA LEU A 287 -10.25 -33.13 -56.69
C LEU A 287 -9.30 -34.30 -56.97
N SER A 288 -9.44 -35.41 -56.24
CA SER A 288 -8.58 -36.60 -56.39
C SER A 288 -9.00 -37.54 -57.54
N ARG A 289 -10.15 -37.27 -58.17
CA ARG A 289 -10.72 -38.02 -59.28
C ARG A 289 -10.39 -37.35 -60.62
#